data_AF-A0A9W6U8H5-F1
#
_entry.id   AF-A0A9W6U8H5-F1
#
_cell.length_a   1.000
_cell.length_b   1.000
_cell.length_c   1.000
_cell.angle_alpha   90.00
_cell.angle_beta   90.00
_cell.angle_gamma   90.00
#
_symmetry.space_group_name_H-M   'P 1'
#
loop_
_entity.id
_entity.type
_entity.pdbx_description
1 polymer ?
#
loop_
_entity_poly.entity_id
_entity_poly.type
_entity_poly.pdbx_seq_one_letter_code
_entity_poly.pdbx_strand_id
1 'polypeptide(L)'
;MPISEKITERLSFFFGIMFDGWTDVSTHYIAVIATFMKNGVYYEVLLGCSPPLKEKSYTAEEYYVLLESVLAIYGESIKVHAVLIEDNCATNKALADLMSVPLIGCGYHMLNIAIKAYLARRPAIEKTIARVGKTMSQMRNLKAAGALRELTSLTPIKRNVTRWSSTHKMLQRFLQIEGSARQLDDIDAIRRADLDRIKSVMPALKDFKGIMTELQNKGQHIGVVHETFELMTEDYTELKDYLATDATISHNLQFEAAVVKIIRGEQEKLTSEEKVRVSSFLARASPDEAMPPDNEGKRSSHLDFVIANDST
;
A
#
# COMPACT_ATOMS: atom_id res chain seq x y z
N MET A 1 -23.08 -25.28 -9.55
CA MET A 1 -22.55 -23.96 -9.93
C MET A 1 -21.03 -23.98 -9.90
N PRO A 2 -20.36 -23.94 -11.06
CA PRO A 2 -18.94 -23.63 -11.21
C PRO A 2 -18.51 -22.40 -10.39
N ILE A 3 -17.22 -22.34 -10.06
CA ILE A 3 -16.66 -21.21 -9.29
C ILE A 3 -16.80 -19.90 -10.06
N SER A 4 -16.67 -19.93 -11.39
CA SER A 4 -16.86 -18.75 -12.25
C SER A 4 -18.27 -18.16 -12.13
N GLU A 5 -19.31 -19.00 -12.18
CA GLU A 5 -20.70 -18.56 -12.00
C GLU A 5 -20.94 -17.97 -10.60
N LYS A 6 -20.35 -18.55 -9.54
CA LYS A 6 -20.40 -17.96 -8.18
C LYS A 6 -19.75 -16.59 -8.10
N ILE A 7 -18.65 -16.38 -8.82
CA ILE A 7 -17.97 -15.09 -8.86
C ILE A 7 -18.83 -14.09 -9.61
N THR A 8 -19.35 -14.45 -10.80
CA THR A 8 -20.23 -13.59 -11.60
C THR A 8 -21.48 -13.16 -10.82
N GLU A 9 -22.15 -14.07 -10.11
CA GLU A 9 -23.30 -13.71 -9.24
C GLU A 9 -22.91 -12.78 -8.08
N ARG A 10 -21.65 -12.85 -7.64
CA ARG A 10 -21.18 -12.06 -6.51
C ARG A 10 -20.73 -10.66 -6.95
N LEU A 11 -20.12 -10.55 -8.12
CA LEU A 11 -19.63 -9.28 -8.66
C LEU A 11 -20.73 -8.23 -8.66
N SER A 12 -20.36 -7.04 -8.18
CA SER A 12 -21.22 -5.87 -8.17
C SER A 12 -21.17 -5.17 -9.52
N PHE A 13 -22.20 -4.38 -9.84
CA PHE A 13 -22.17 -3.49 -11.00
C PHE A 13 -20.98 -2.51 -10.93
N PHE A 14 -20.60 -2.12 -9.72
CA PHE A 14 -19.44 -1.29 -9.40
C PHE A 14 -18.42 -2.09 -8.58
N PHE A 15 -17.16 -2.10 -9.02
CA PHE A 15 -16.06 -2.70 -8.27
C PHE A 15 -14.75 -1.97 -8.54
N GLY A 16 -13.88 -1.93 -7.53
CA GLY A 16 -12.48 -1.56 -7.68
C GLY A 16 -11.67 -2.71 -8.26
N ILE A 17 -10.65 -2.38 -9.03
CA ILE A 17 -9.69 -3.30 -9.63
C ILE A 17 -8.36 -3.09 -8.91
N MET A 18 -7.81 -4.19 -8.40
CA MET A 18 -6.47 -4.24 -7.84
C MET A 18 -5.65 -5.26 -8.61
N PHE A 19 -4.37 -4.96 -8.78
CA PHE A 19 -3.35 -5.90 -9.20
C PHE A 19 -2.43 -6.24 -8.03
N ASP A 20 -1.89 -7.45 -8.05
CA ASP A 20 -0.78 -7.81 -7.18
C ASP A 20 0.28 -8.51 -8.03
N GLY A 21 1.44 -7.87 -8.17
CA GLY A 21 2.54 -8.35 -8.99
C GLY A 21 3.69 -8.88 -8.15
N TRP A 22 4.07 -10.15 -8.33
CA TRP A 22 5.26 -10.72 -7.70
C TRP A 22 6.08 -11.57 -8.68
N THR A 23 7.37 -11.72 -8.41
CA THR A 23 8.25 -12.58 -9.19
C THR A 23 8.61 -13.82 -8.39
N ASP A 24 8.34 -14.99 -8.96
CA ASP A 24 8.84 -16.28 -8.45
C ASP A 24 9.88 -16.84 -9.42
N VAL A 25 11.11 -16.96 -8.94
CA VAL A 25 12.31 -17.37 -9.69
C VAL A 25 12.55 -16.55 -10.97
N SER A 26 11.89 -16.91 -12.07
CA SER A 26 12.04 -16.31 -13.40
C SER A 26 10.74 -15.82 -14.01
N THR A 27 9.61 -16.00 -13.32
CA THR A 27 8.28 -15.68 -13.84
C THR A 27 7.63 -14.62 -12.95
N HIS A 28 7.14 -13.56 -13.59
CA HIS A 28 6.38 -12.53 -12.92
C HIS A 28 4.90 -12.82 -13.08
N TYR A 29 4.21 -12.97 -11.97
CA TYR A 29 2.78 -13.22 -11.88
C TYR A 29 2.06 -11.93 -11.54
N ILE A 30 0.86 -11.78 -12.10
CA ILE A 30 -0.05 -10.70 -11.80
C ILE A 30 -1.38 -11.34 -11.38
N ALA A 31 -1.79 -11.09 -10.14
CA ALA A 31 -3.14 -11.35 -9.69
C ALA A 31 -4.03 -10.15 -10.05
N VAL A 32 -5.25 -10.43 -10.51
CA VAL A 32 -6.31 -9.45 -10.76
C VAL A 32 -7.41 -9.69 -9.73
N ILE A 33 -7.73 -8.66 -8.95
CA ILE A 33 -8.62 -8.76 -7.80
C ILE A 33 -9.72 -7.72 -7.95
N ALA A 34 -10.98 -8.15 -7.80
CA ALA A 34 -12.12 -7.25 -7.68
C ALA A 34 -12.39 -6.95 -6.21
N THR A 35 -12.62 -5.68 -5.89
CA THR A 35 -13.01 -5.23 -4.55
C THR A 35 -14.33 -4.48 -4.60
N PHE A 36 -15.26 -4.83 -3.71
CA PHE A 36 -16.58 -4.19 -3.68
C PHE A 36 -17.30 -4.43 -2.36
N MET A 37 -18.29 -3.59 -2.07
CA MET A 37 -19.23 -3.79 -0.98
C MET A 37 -20.51 -4.44 -1.52
N LYS A 38 -21.05 -5.45 -0.83
CA LYS A 38 -22.37 -6.02 -1.12
C LYS A 38 -23.09 -6.31 0.19
N ASN A 39 -24.26 -5.70 0.38
CA ASN A 39 -25.06 -5.81 1.61
C ASN A 39 -24.29 -5.41 2.88
N GLY A 40 -23.51 -4.32 2.83
CA GLY A 40 -22.69 -3.85 3.95
C GLY A 40 -21.46 -4.71 4.27
N VAL A 41 -21.17 -5.73 3.45
CA VAL A 41 -20.01 -6.60 3.60
C VAL A 41 -18.99 -6.31 2.51
N TYR A 42 -17.74 -6.12 2.92
CA TYR A 42 -16.60 -5.97 2.02
C TYR A 42 -16.20 -7.32 1.42
N TYR A 43 -15.99 -7.32 0.11
CA TYR A 43 -15.51 -8.46 -0.64
C TYR A 43 -14.24 -8.10 -1.40
N GLU A 44 -13.30 -9.05 -1.36
CA GLU A 44 -12.11 -9.10 -2.18
C GLU A 44 -12.12 -10.46 -2.88
N VAL A 45 -12.13 -10.45 -4.21
CA VAL A 45 -12.30 -11.65 -5.03
C VAL A 45 -11.19 -11.72 -6.07
N LEU A 46 -10.33 -12.72 -5.96
CA LEU A 46 -9.35 -13.04 -6.99
C LEU A 46 -10.07 -13.49 -8.27
N LEU A 47 -9.93 -12.72 -9.34
CA LEU A 47 -10.50 -13.00 -10.66
C LEU A 47 -9.57 -13.87 -11.51
N GLY A 48 -8.26 -13.67 -11.37
CA GLY A 48 -7.28 -14.40 -12.14
C GLY A 48 -5.88 -14.17 -11.58
N CYS A 49 -4.98 -15.11 -11.85
CA CYS A 49 -3.57 -15.01 -11.52
C CYS A 49 -2.77 -15.68 -12.63
N SER A 50 -2.02 -14.89 -13.39
CA SER A 50 -1.17 -15.41 -14.46
C SER A 50 -0.01 -14.48 -14.73
N PRO A 51 1.03 -14.95 -15.43
CA PRO A 51 1.96 -14.03 -16.07
C PRO A 51 1.24 -13.11 -17.08
N PRO A 52 1.85 -11.98 -17.46
CA PRO A 52 1.38 -11.22 -18.61
C PRO A 52 1.32 -12.12 -19.84
N LEU A 53 0.34 -11.89 -20.72
CA LEU A 53 0.21 -12.66 -21.98
C LEU A 53 1.48 -12.58 -22.84
N LYS A 54 2.23 -11.49 -22.70
CA LYS A 54 3.56 -11.33 -23.27
C LYS A 54 4.58 -11.06 -22.17
N GLU A 55 5.17 -12.12 -21.62
CA GLU A 55 6.19 -12.09 -20.55
C GLU A 55 7.50 -11.32 -20.89
N LYS A 56 7.60 -10.75 -22.10
CA LYS A 56 8.71 -9.87 -22.52
C LYS A 56 8.38 -8.37 -22.38
N SER A 57 7.17 -8.03 -21.95
CA SER A 57 6.68 -6.65 -21.83
C SER A 57 5.81 -6.51 -20.57
N TYR A 58 6.09 -5.48 -19.78
CA TYR A 58 5.42 -5.21 -18.49
C TYR A 58 4.89 -3.77 -18.47
N THR A 59 4.26 -3.38 -19.58
CA THR A 59 3.73 -2.04 -19.78
C THR A 59 2.25 -1.98 -19.40
N ALA A 60 1.71 -0.76 -19.32
CA ALA A 60 0.29 -0.55 -19.04
C ALA A 60 -0.61 -1.27 -20.07
N GLU A 61 -0.21 -1.30 -21.34
CA GLU A 61 -0.96 -1.97 -22.41
C GLU A 61 -1.04 -3.48 -22.18
N GLU A 62 0.04 -4.12 -21.73
CA GLU A 62 0.03 -5.56 -21.44
C GLU A 62 -0.83 -5.89 -20.21
N TYR A 63 -0.81 -5.02 -19.20
CA TYR A 63 -1.68 -5.13 -18.02
C TYR A 63 -3.15 -4.96 -18.41
N TYR A 64 -3.44 -4.02 -19.31
CA TYR A 64 -4.77 -3.79 -19.85
C TYR A 64 -5.30 -5.02 -20.60
N VAL A 65 -4.51 -5.60 -21.52
CA VAL A 65 -4.93 -6.80 -22.28
C VAL A 65 -5.11 -8.01 -21.34
N LEU A 66 -4.26 -8.15 -20.33
CA LEU A 66 -4.43 -9.17 -19.30
C LEU A 66 -5.76 -8.99 -18.55
N LEU A 67 -6.07 -7.77 -18.11
CA LEU A 67 -7.32 -7.44 -17.43
C LEU A 67 -8.54 -7.75 -18.29
N GLU A 68 -8.54 -7.34 -19.56
CA GLU A 68 -9.64 -7.67 -20.50
C GLU A 68 -9.83 -9.17 -20.63
N SER A 69 -8.73 -9.92 -20.76
CA SER A 69 -8.77 -11.38 -20.87
C SER A 69 -9.33 -12.04 -19.62
N VAL A 70 -8.96 -11.55 -18.43
CA VAL A 70 -9.48 -12.06 -17.15
C VAL A 70 -10.97 -11.74 -16.98
N LEU A 71 -11.39 -10.51 -17.28
CA LEU A 71 -12.80 -10.11 -17.16
C LEU A 71 -13.71 -10.85 -18.14
N ALA A 72 -13.22 -11.13 -19.36
CA ALA A 72 -13.96 -11.88 -20.36
C ALA A 72 -14.37 -13.29 -19.91
N ILE A 73 -13.60 -13.93 -19.01
CA ILE A 73 -13.93 -15.23 -18.40
C ILE A 73 -15.27 -15.17 -17.63
N TYR A 74 -15.59 -14.00 -17.07
CA TYR A 74 -16.78 -13.75 -16.28
C TYR A 74 -17.91 -13.06 -17.07
N GLY A 75 -17.72 -12.85 -18.38
CA GLY A 75 -18.65 -12.08 -19.22
C GLY A 75 -18.64 -10.58 -18.92
N GLU A 76 -17.55 -10.09 -18.32
CA GLU A 76 -17.39 -8.70 -17.91
C GLU A 76 -16.41 -7.96 -18.82
N SER A 77 -16.48 -6.63 -18.79
CA SER A 77 -15.53 -5.73 -19.45
C SER A 77 -15.06 -4.66 -18.47
N ILE A 78 -14.00 -3.93 -18.81
CA ILE A 78 -13.57 -2.77 -18.02
C ILE A 78 -14.71 -1.74 -18.05
N LYS A 79 -15.29 -1.45 -16.88
CA LYS A 79 -16.43 -0.54 -16.75
C LYS A 79 -15.95 0.89 -16.54
N VAL A 80 -16.69 1.84 -17.08
CA VAL A 80 -16.50 3.30 -16.83
C VAL A 80 -16.59 3.64 -15.32
N HIS A 81 -17.20 2.76 -14.54
CA HIS A 81 -17.38 2.92 -13.10
C HIS A 81 -16.44 2.06 -12.25
N ALA A 82 -15.36 1.55 -12.85
CA ALA A 82 -14.28 0.94 -12.08
C ALA A 82 -13.38 2.02 -11.48
N VAL A 83 -12.67 1.66 -10.43
CA VAL A 83 -11.54 2.42 -9.89
C VAL A 83 -10.33 1.50 -9.96
N LEU A 84 -9.17 2.00 -10.34
CA LEU A 84 -7.90 1.25 -10.21
C LEU A 84 -7.31 1.56 -8.84
N ILE A 85 -6.87 0.56 -8.09
CA ILE A 85 -6.26 0.77 -6.78
C ILE A 85 -4.92 0.08 -6.75
N GLU A 86 -3.91 0.93 -6.73
CA GLU A 86 -2.54 0.53 -7.05
C GLU A 86 -1.57 1.54 -6.46
N ASP A 87 -0.28 1.22 -6.48
CA ASP A 87 0.71 2.25 -6.23
C ASP A 87 0.76 3.30 -7.36
N ASN A 88 1.25 4.50 -7.03
CA ASN A 88 1.29 5.63 -7.97
C ASN A 88 2.50 5.56 -8.94
N CYS A 89 2.98 4.36 -9.26
CA CYS A 89 4.06 4.16 -10.22
C CYS A 89 3.62 4.56 -11.64
N ALA A 90 4.59 4.80 -12.53
CA ALA A 90 4.31 5.27 -13.88
C ALA A 90 3.43 4.30 -14.69
N THR A 91 3.63 3.00 -14.52
CA THR A 91 2.85 1.95 -15.21
C THR A 91 1.39 1.97 -14.79
N ASN A 92 1.12 2.07 -13.48
CA ASN A 92 -0.23 2.08 -12.94
C ASN A 92 -0.99 3.39 -13.27
N LYS A 93 -0.28 4.53 -13.27
CA LYS A 93 -0.83 5.79 -13.77
C LYS A 93 -1.22 5.70 -15.25
N ALA A 94 -0.31 5.19 -16.08
CA ALA A 94 -0.58 4.99 -17.50
C ALA A 94 -1.72 4.00 -17.75
N LEU A 95 -1.85 2.96 -16.91
CA LEU A 95 -2.94 2.00 -16.97
C LEU A 95 -4.29 2.65 -16.60
N ALA A 96 -4.33 3.43 -15.53
CA ALA A 96 -5.53 4.20 -15.15
C ALA A 96 -5.98 5.14 -16.28
N ASP A 97 -5.02 5.86 -16.87
CA ASP A 97 -5.28 6.76 -17.99
C ASP A 97 -5.79 5.99 -19.23
N LEU A 98 -5.18 4.84 -19.56
CA LEU A 98 -5.59 3.96 -20.67
C LEU A 98 -7.01 3.41 -20.46
N MET A 99 -7.34 3.02 -19.24
CA MET A 99 -8.67 2.56 -18.84
C MET A 99 -9.69 3.70 -18.72
N SER A 100 -9.24 4.96 -18.68
CA SER A 100 -10.05 6.14 -18.36
C SER A 100 -10.79 6.00 -17.01
N VAL A 101 -10.13 5.41 -16.01
CA VAL A 101 -10.66 5.25 -14.64
C VAL A 101 -9.80 6.01 -13.64
N PRO A 102 -10.35 6.46 -12.51
CA PRO A 102 -9.54 7.04 -11.45
C PRO A 102 -8.62 5.98 -10.80
N LEU A 103 -7.42 6.42 -10.42
CA LEU A 103 -6.45 5.70 -9.61
C LEU A 103 -6.54 6.16 -8.16
N ILE A 104 -6.69 5.21 -7.24
CA ILE A 104 -6.49 5.43 -5.81
C ILE A 104 -5.13 4.87 -5.41
N GLY A 105 -4.30 5.74 -4.85
CA GLY A 105 -2.95 5.41 -4.41
C GLY A 105 -2.92 4.45 -3.23
N CYS A 106 -2.05 3.45 -3.28
CA CYS A 106 -1.81 2.54 -2.17
C CYS A 106 -1.20 3.28 -0.96
N GLY A 107 -1.95 3.32 0.16
CA GLY A 107 -1.52 3.97 1.40
C GLY A 107 -0.20 3.41 1.94
N TYR A 108 -0.01 2.08 1.88
CA TYR A 108 1.26 1.45 2.27
C TYR A 108 2.46 2.02 1.47
N HIS A 109 2.27 2.17 0.16
CA HIS A 109 3.31 2.72 -0.70
C HIS A 109 3.59 4.19 -0.38
N MET A 110 2.54 5.01 -0.20
CA MET A 110 2.68 6.41 0.21
C MET A 110 3.44 6.54 1.53
N LEU A 111 3.09 5.74 2.53
CA LEU A 111 3.77 5.71 3.81
C LEU A 111 5.24 5.28 3.68
N ASN A 112 5.55 4.29 2.83
CA ASN A 112 6.93 3.89 2.53
C ASN A 112 7.75 5.04 1.90
N ILE A 113 7.16 5.83 1.01
CA ILE A 113 7.83 7.03 0.45
C ILE A 113 8.05 8.07 1.57
N ALA A 114 7.02 8.38 2.35
CA ALA A 114 7.09 9.37 3.43
C ALA A 114 8.19 9.04 4.45
N ILE A 115 8.32 7.77 4.84
CA ILE A 115 9.34 7.33 5.81
C ILE A 115 10.74 7.36 5.21
N LYS A 116 10.89 7.05 3.92
CA LYS A 116 12.19 7.23 3.23
C LYS A 116 12.60 8.71 3.24
N ALA A 117 11.67 9.62 2.96
CA ALA A 117 11.93 11.06 3.02
C ALA A 117 12.27 11.52 4.45
N TYR A 118 11.54 11.02 5.46
CA TYR A 118 11.83 11.25 6.87
C TYR A 118 13.29 10.89 7.23
N LEU A 119 13.78 9.74 6.76
CA LEU A 119 15.17 9.31 6.99
C LEU A 119 16.18 10.12 6.19
N ALA A 120 15.88 10.47 4.93
CA ALA A 120 16.74 11.28 4.07
C ALA A 120 16.94 12.71 4.61
N ARG A 121 15.93 13.28 5.28
CA ARG A 121 16.05 14.55 6.01
C ARG A 121 16.97 14.47 7.23
N ARG A 122 17.51 13.29 7.56
CA ARG A 122 18.43 13.04 8.69
C ARG A 122 19.74 12.40 8.20
N PRO A 123 20.63 13.14 7.52
CA PRO A 123 21.81 12.56 6.87
C PRO A 123 22.77 11.83 7.83
N ALA A 124 22.86 12.28 9.08
CA ALA A 124 23.67 11.62 10.09
C ALA A 124 23.10 10.23 10.47
N ILE A 125 21.78 10.10 10.54
CA ILE A 125 21.10 8.82 10.76
C ILE A 125 21.23 7.95 9.53
N GLU A 126 21.04 8.48 8.32
CA GLU A 126 21.20 7.71 7.09
C GLU A 126 22.60 7.11 6.93
N LYS A 127 23.65 7.92 7.18
CA LYS A 127 25.04 7.44 7.22
C LYS A 127 25.25 6.37 8.29
N THR A 128 24.58 6.50 9.44
CA THR A 128 24.64 5.51 10.51
C THR A 128 23.99 4.20 10.08
N ILE A 129 22.82 4.25 9.45
CA ILE A 129 22.12 3.08 8.91
C ILE A 129 22.99 2.37 7.86
N ALA A 130 23.69 3.12 7.00
CA ALA A 130 24.63 2.54 6.03
C ALA A 130 25.80 1.81 6.71
N ARG A 131 26.40 2.40 7.76
CA ARG A 131 27.46 1.76 8.56
C ARG A 131 26.97 0.48 9.24
N VAL A 132 25.79 0.51 9.85
CA VAL A 132 25.18 -0.70 10.43
C VAL A 132 24.96 -1.75 9.34
N GLY A 133 24.42 -1.36 8.18
CA GLY A 133 24.23 -2.27 7.05
C GLY A 133 25.52 -2.95 6.58
N LYS A 134 26.65 -2.22 6.58
CA LYS A 134 27.98 -2.78 6.30
C LYS A 134 28.39 -3.79 7.39
N THR A 135 28.26 -3.43 8.66
CA THR A 135 28.60 -4.30 9.80
C THR A 135 27.76 -5.58 9.80
N MET A 136 26.46 -5.46 9.56
CA MET A 136 25.54 -6.59 9.39
C MET A 136 25.91 -7.48 8.20
N SER A 137 26.59 -6.94 7.19
CA SER A 137 27.13 -7.73 6.07
C SER A 137 28.41 -8.47 6.47
N GLN A 138 29.34 -7.79 7.16
CA GLN A 138 30.59 -8.39 7.64
C GLN A 138 30.31 -9.58 8.58
N MET A 139 29.36 -9.44 9.50
CA MET A 139 28.94 -10.51 10.41
C MET A 139 28.32 -11.74 9.71
N ARG A 140 27.99 -11.64 8.40
CA ARG A 140 27.51 -12.78 7.61
C ARG A 140 28.63 -13.55 6.90
N ASN A 141 29.86 -13.04 6.91
CA ASN A 141 31.00 -13.75 6.34
C ASN A 141 31.28 -15.02 7.15
N LEU A 142 31.74 -16.09 6.50
CA LEU A 142 31.82 -17.44 7.11
C LEU A 142 32.50 -17.46 8.49
N LYS A 143 33.68 -16.82 8.62
CA LYS A 143 34.44 -16.77 9.87
C LYS A 143 33.72 -15.95 10.95
N ALA A 144 33.33 -14.71 10.63
CA ALA A 144 32.62 -13.84 11.56
C ALA A 144 31.26 -14.41 11.99
N ALA A 145 30.53 -15.05 11.08
CA ALA A 145 29.29 -15.75 11.38
C ALA A 145 29.52 -16.97 12.27
N GLY A 146 30.64 -17.69 12.09
CA GLY A 146 31.08 -18.76 12.98
C GLY A 146 31.29 -18.27 14.40
N ALA A 147 32.16 -17.26 14.55
CA ALA A 147 32.44 -16.65 15.85
C ALA A 147 31.18 -16.04 16.50
N LEU A 148 30.30 -15.39 15.73
CA LEU A 148 29.06 -14.83 16.26
C LEU A 148 28.13 -15.90 16.85
N ARG A 149 28.08 -17.11 16.26
CA ARG A 149 27.25 -18.23 16.76
C ARG A 149 27.72 -18.76 18.12
N GLU A 150 28.99 -18.58 18.45
CA GLU A 150 29.52 -18.92 19.78
C GLU A 150 29.08 -17.92 20.85
N LEU A 151 28.72 -16.69 20.45
CA LEU A 151 28.34 -15.59 21.33
C LEU A 151 26.82 -15.37 21.44
N THR A 152 26.06 -15.74 20.41
CA THR A 152 24.59 -15.57 20.38
C THR A 152 23.93 -16.53 19.40
N SER A 153 22.69 -16.91 19.70
CA SER A 153 21.84 -17.67 18.77
C SER A 153 21.22 -16.80 17.66
N LEU A 154 21.36 -15.48 17.74
CA LEU A 154 20.78 -14.54 16.77
C LEU A 154 21.70 -14.34 15.56
N THR A 155 21.09 -14.20 14.38
CA THR A 155 21.81 -14.00 13.12
C THR A 155 21.69 -12.55 12.61
N PRO A 156 22.65 -12.03 11.84
CA PRO A 156 22.50 -10.71 11.22
C PRO A 156 21.43 -10.73 10.12
N ILE A 157 20.57 -9.71 10.09
CA ILE A 157 19.56 -9.49 9.04
C ILE A 157 20.01 -8.36 8.11
N LYS A 158 19.99 -8.58 6.79
CA LYS A 158 20.18 -7.51 5.81
C LYS A 158 18.89 -6.76 5.55
N ARG A 159 18.99 -5.44 5.38
CA ARG A 159 17.89 -4.63 4.85
C ARG A 159 17.74 -4.83 3.34
N ASN A 160 16.49 -4.76 2.87
CA ASN A 160 16.13 -4.46 1.51
C ASN A 160 15.98 -2.93 1.37
N VAL A 161 16.80 -2.30 0.54
CA VAL A 161 16.82 -0.83 0.41
C VAL A 161 15.48 -0.28 -0.10
N THR A 162 14.72 -1.05 -0.88
CA THR A 162 13.43 -0.59 -1.42
C THR A 162 12.31 -0.62 -0.37
N ARG A 163 12.46 -1.40 0.71
CA ARG A 163 11.45 -1.56 1.78
C ARG A 163 11.97 -1.02 3.10
N TRP A 164 11.48 0.14 3.53
CA TRP A 164 11.95 0.79 4.77
C TRP A 164 11.78 -0.11 6.02
N SER A 165 10.73 -0.94 6.07
CA SER A 165 10.44 -1.85 7.20
C SER A 165 11.58 -2.83 7.47
N SER A 166 12.33 -3.22 6.43
CA SER A 166 13.53 -4.04 6.56
C SER A 166 14.70 -3.28 7.22
N THR A 167 14.75 -1.96 7.09
CA THR A 167 15.70 -1.11 7.82
C THR A 167 15.38 -1.14 9.31
N HIS A 168 14.12 -0.99 9.71
CA HIS A 168 13.72 -1.15 11.12
C HIS A 168 14.11 -2.54 11.65
N LYS A 169 13.79 -3.63 10.92
CA LYS A 169 14.17 -5.01 11.31
C LYS A 169 15.69 -5.16 11.47
N MET A 170 16.48 -4.62 10.54
CA MET A 170 17.95 -4.64 10.61
C MET A 170 18.47 -3.89 11.84
N LEU A 171 18.00 -2.68 12.09
CA LEU A 171 18.43 -1.87 13.24
C LEU A 171 18.04 -2.52 14.56
N GLN A 172 16.82 -3.04 14.66
CA GLN A 172 16.34 -3.79 15.82
C GLN A 172 17.23 -5.00 16.08
N ARG A 173 17.52 -5.81 15.06
CA ARG A 173 18.42 -6.98 15.19
C ARG A 173 19.82 -6.56 15.58
N PHE A 174 20.36 -5.50 14.98
CA PHE A 174 21.67 -4.99 15.31
C PHE A 174 21.77 -4.61 16.79
N LEU A 175 20.81 -3.87 17.34
CA LEU A 175 20.79 -3.51 18.76
C LEU A 175 20.78 -4.73 19.70
N GLN A 176 20.17 -5.86 19.28
CA GLN A 176 20.16 -7.10 20.06
C GLN A 176 21.51 -7.82 20.06
N ILE A 177 22.27 -7.74 18.97
CA ILE A 177 23.55 -8.45 18.80
C ILE A 177 24.78 -7.55 18.98
N GLU A 178 24.58 -6.26 19.24
CA GLU A 178 25.62 -5.24 19.27
C GLU A 178 26.75 -5.56 20.24
N GLY A 179 26.41 -6.03 21.46
CA GLY A 179 27.42 -6.43 22.46
C GLY A 179 28.23 -7.65 22.05
N SER A 180 27.63 -8.60 21.32
CA SER A 180 28.34 -9.76 20.74
C SER A 180 29.20 -9.33 19.56
N ALA A 181 28.68 -8.45 18.70
CA ALA A 181 29.40 -7.93 17.55
C ALA A 181 30.72 -7.27 17.95
N ARG A 182 30.74 -6.49 19.05
CA ARG A 182 31.95 -5.84 19.57
C ARG A 182 33.11 -6.79 19.92
N GLN A 183 32.84 -8.06 20.12
CA GLN A 183 33.86 -9.07 20.46
C GLN A 183 34.48 -9.71 19.21
N LEU A 184 34.01 -9.36 18.02
CA LEU A 184 34.54 -9.90 16.76
C LEU A 184 35.67 -9.00 16.23
N ASP A 185 36.78 -9.62 15.82
CA ASP A 185 37.96 -8.90 15.32
C ASP A 185 37.78 -8.31 13.92
N ASP A 186 37.08 -9.02 13.03
CA ASP A 186 36.98 -8.68 11.59
C ASP A 186 35.74 -7.84 11.22
N ILE A 187 35.22 -7.03 12.15
CA ILE A 187 34.05 -6.17 11.88
C ILE A 187 34.34 -4.69 12.14
N ASP A 188 33.67 -3.83 11.38
CA ASP A 188 33.76 -2.38 11.59
C ASP A 188 33.14 -2.00 12.94
N ALA A 189 33.89 -1.26 13.76
CA ALA A 189 33.40 -0.76 15.02
C ALA A 189 32.30 0.32 14.81
N ILE A 190 31.17 0.14 15.47
CA ILE A 190 30.10 1.14 15.55
C ILE A 190 30.34 2.06 16.75
N ARG A 191 30.40 3.37 16.49
CA ARG A 191 30.69 4.38 17.52
C ARG A 191 29.52 4.53 18.49
N ARG A 192 29.77 4.96 19.73
CA ARG A 192 28.70 5.28 20.70
C ARG A 192 27.68 6.27 20.13
N ALA A 193 28.15 7.34 19.49
CA ALA A 193 27.28 8.32 18.84
C ALA A 193 26.37 7.74 17.74
N ASP A 194 26.79 6.65 17.09
CA ASP A 194 25.97 5.95 16.10
C ASP A 194 24.88 5.13 16.78
N LEU A 195 25.20 4.47 17.90
CA LEU A 195 24.22 3.76 18.72
C LEU A 195 23.16 4.70 19.27
N ASP A 196 23.58 5.87 19.74
CA ASP A 196 22.67 6.89 20.27
C ASP A 196 21.71 7.38 19.18
N ARG A 197 22.21 7.60 17.95
CA ARG A 197 21.36 7.94 16.79
C ARG A 197 20.39 6.84 16.38
N ILE A 198 20.81 5.57 16.46
CA ILE A 198 19.91 4.46 16.20
C ILE A 198 18.82 4.45 17.26
N LYS A 199 19.20 4.48 18.55
CA LYS A 199 18.26 4.50 19.67
C LYS A 199 17.30 5.68 19.60
N SER A 200 17.74 6.85 19.15
CA SER A 200 16.87 8.02 19.02
C SER A 200 15.83 7.90 17.91
N VAL A 201 16.11 7.19 16.82
CA VAL A 201 15.15 7.03 15.69
C VAL A 201 14.28 5.78 15.82
N MET A 202 14.69 4.80 16.63
CA MET A 202 13.95 3.54 16.80
C MET A 202 12.49 3.71 17.25
N PRO A 203 12.14 4.63 18.18
CA PRO A 203 10.74 4.84 18.57
C PRO A 203 9.86 5.23 17.37
N ALA A 204 10.26 6.25 16.60
CA ALA A 204 9.51 6.66 15.41
C ALA A 204 9.37 5.53 14.39
N LEU A 205 10.45 4.79 14.11
CA LEU A 205 10.40 3.64 13.20
C LEU A 205 9.50 2.50 13.71
N LYS A 206 9.35 2.36 15.03
CA LYS A 206 8.46 1.38 15.64
C LYS A 206 7.00 1.83 15.49
N ASP A 207 6.70 3.09 15.71
CA ASP A 207 5.35 3.66 15.54
C ASP A 207 4.92 3.54 14.08
N PHE A 208 5.77 3.93 13.15
CA PHE A 208 5.56 3.78 11.71
C PHE A 208 5.29 2.32 11.31
N LYS A 209 5.94 1.37 11.98
CA LYS A 209 5.75 -0.06 11.71
C LYS A 209 4.40 -0.53 12.25
N GLY A 210 3.99 -0.02 13.40
CA GLY A 210 2.67 -0.27 13.99
C GLY A 210 1.57 0.17 13.03
N ILE A 211 1.60 1.44 12.62
CA ILE A 211 0.67 2.02 11.65
C ILE A 211 0.64 1.21 10.36
N MET A 212 1.81 0.91 9.80
CA MET A 212 1.91 0.13 8.56
C MET A 212 1.30 -1.27 8.68
N THR A 213 1.44 -1.91 9.85
CA THR A 213 0.83 -3.23 10.10
C THR A 213 -0.69 -3.12 10.20
N GLU A 214 -1.19 -2.04 10.80
CA GLU A 214 -2.62 -1.78 10.93
C GLU A 214 -3.29 -1.51 9.58
N LEU A 215 -2.64 -0.72 8.71
CA LEU A 215 -3.10 -0.45 7.35
C LEU A 215 -3.16 -1.72 6.48
N GLN A 216 -2.48 -2.80 6.86
CA GLN A 216 -2.50 -4.09 6.17
C GLN A 216 -3.57 -5.05 6.70
N ASN A 217 -4.37 -4.64 7.68
CA ASN A 217 -5.49 -5.46 8.14
C ASN A 217 -6.56 -5.57 7.04
N LYS A 218 -7.29 -6.69 7.02
CA LYS A 218 -8.40 -6.85 6.07
C LYS A 218 -9.51 -5.84 6.37
N GLY A 219 -10.10 -5.27 5.32
CA GLY A 219 -11.26 -4.38 5.43
C GLY A 219 -10.91 -2.95 5.86
N GLN A 220 -9.64 -2.53 5.78
CA GLN A 220 -9.35 -1.10 5.79
C GLN A 220 -9.97 -0.44 4.56
N HIS A 221 -10.19 0.87 4.63
CA HIS A 221 -10.64 1.65 3.49
C HIS A 221 -9.95 3.02 3.45
N ILE A 222 -9.99 3.69 2.30
CA ILE A 222 -9.33 4.99 2.06
C ILE A 222 -9.66 6.03 3.16
N GLY A 223 -10.89 6.06 3.66
CA GLY A 223 -11.25 6.88 4.83
C GLY A 223 -10.36 6.63 6.06
N VAL A 224 -10.17 5.37 6.48
CA VAL A 224 -9.30 5.01 7.61
C VAL A 224 -7.84 5.34 7.30
N VAL A 225 -7.39 5.09 6.07
CA VAL A 225 -6.02 5.45 5.64
C VAL A 225 -5.77 6.95 5.81
N HIS A 226 -6.70 7.78 5.33
CA HIS A 226 -6.62 9.24 5.47
C HIS A 226 -6.68 9.69 6.92
N GLU A 227 -7.58 9.15 7.74
CA GLU A 227 -7.65 9.47 9.18
C GLU A 227 -6.34 9.11 9.90
N THR A 228 -5.81 7.93 9.59
CA THR A 228 -4.52 7.47 10.14
C THR A 228 -3.38 8.40 9.74
N PHE A 229 -3.36 8.85 8.48
CA PHE A 229 -2.36 9.80 7.99
C PHE A 229 -2.53 11.20 8.58
N GLU A 230 -3.76 11.70 8.73
CA GLU A 230 -4.04 12.97 9.39
C GLU A 230 -3.45 12.95 10.81
N LEU A 231 -3.80 11.94 11.63
CA LEU A 231 -3.24 11.75 12.98
C LEU A 231 -1.72 11.62 12.97
N MET A 232 -1.17 10.83 12.04
CA MET A 232 0.28 10.66 11.93
C MET A 232 0.99 11.99 11.62
N THR A 233 0.39 12.88 10.83
CA THR A 233 0.97 14.19 10.50
C THR A 233 0.87 15.22 11.63
N GLU A 234 0.06 14.97 12.66
CA GLU A 234 0.06 15.75 13.90
C GLU A 234 1.34 15.49 14.69
N ASP A 235 1.70 14.21 14.87
CA ASP A 235 2.92 13.79 15.58
C ASP A 235 4.19 14.00 14.74
N TYR A 236 4.08 13.82 13.42
CA TYR A 236 5.20 13.86 12.48
C TYR A 236 4.92 14.86 11.36
N THR A 237 4.92 16.15 11.71
CA THR A 237 4.61 17.26 10.79
C THR A 237 5.44 17.28 9.49
N GLU A 238 6.65 16.73 9.52
CA GLU A 238 7.52 16.58 8.36
C GLU A 238 7.03 15.55 7.32
N LEU A 239 6.02 14.74 7.63
CA LEU A 239 5.41 13.80 6.69
C LEU A 239 4.30 14.45 5.86
N LYS A 240 3.89 15.69 6.16
CA LYS A 240 2.78 16.38 5.47
C LYS A 240 2.98 16.46 3.96
N ASP A 241 4.20 16.73 3.50
CA ASP A 241 4.54 16.77 2.07
C ASP A 241 4.16 15.48 1.30
N TYR A 242 3.96 14.37 2.03
CA TYR A 242 3.67 13.05 1.45
C TYR A 242 2.29 12.50 1.81
N LEU A 243 1.80 12.79 3.01
CA LEU A 243 0.62 12.14 3.59
C LEU A 243 -0.58 13.09 3.78
N ALA A 244 -0.39 14.40 3.64
CA ALA A 244 -1.49 15.34 3.75
C ALA A 244 -2.50 15.15 2.61
N THR A 245 -3.75 15.52 2.86
CA THR A 245 -4.86 15.41 1.90
C THR A 245 -4.66 16.23 0.62
N ASP A 246 -3.74 17.19 0.61
CA ASP A 246 -3.36 18.04 -0.52
C ASP A 246 -1.98 17.69 -1.09
N ALA A 247 -1.35 16.61 -0.62
CA ALA A 247 -0.06 16.17 -1.12
C ALA A 247 -0.16 15.76 -2.60
N THR A 248 0.72 16.31 -3.43
CA THR A 248 0.74 16.12 -4.90
C THR A 248 1.15 14.71 -5.35
N ILE A 249 1.28 13.78 -4.40
CA ILE A 249 1.70 12.40 -4.65
C ILE A 249 0.55 11.56 -5.21
N SER A 250 -0.70 11.94 -4.94
CA SER A 250 -1.89 11.30 -5.49
C SER A 250 -2.09 11.66 -6.96
N HIS A 251 -2.37 10.65 -7.80
CA HIS A 251 -2.65 10.84 -9.23
C HIS A 251 -3.99 11.55 -9.46
N ASN A 252 -5.02 11.21 -8.69
CA ASN A 252 -6.36 11.77 -8.81
C ASN A 252 -6.82 12.39 -7.48
N LEU A 253 -6.06 13.37 -7.00
CA LEU A 253 -6.28 14.07 -5.72
C LEU A 253 -7.73 14.49 -5.48
N GLN A 254 -8.37 15.11 -6.48
CA GLN A 254 -9.77 15.55 -6.38
C GLN A 254 -10.75 14.39 -6.26
N PHE A 255 -10.46 13.27 -6.91
CA PHE A 255 -11.28 12.08 -6.80
C PHE A 255 -11.14 11.46 -5.40
N GLU A 256 -9.91 11.24 -4.93
CA GLU A 256 -9.67 10.70 -3.58
C GLU A 256 -10.29 11.58 -2.49
N ALA A 257 -10.09 12.90 -2.56
CA ALA A 257 -10.70 13.85 -1.61
C ALA A 257 -12.23 13.79 -1.62
N ALA A 258 -12.85 13.66 -2.80
CA ALA A 258 -14.28 13.51 -2.93
C ALA A 258 -14.77 12.19 -2.32
N VAL A 259 -14.07 11.08 -2.57
CA VAL A 259 -14.39 9.76 -1.99
C VAL A 259 -14.33 9.82 -0.46
N VAL A 260 -13.28 10.42 0.11
CA VAL A 260 -13.14 10.56 1.58
C VAL A 260 -14.30 11.36 2.18
N LYS A 261 -14.67 12.50 1.59
CA LYS A 261 -15.84 13.29 2.05
C LYS A 261 -17.12 12.47 1.99
N ILE A 262 -17.31 11.70 0.92
CA ILE A 262 -18.50 10.89 0.73
C ILE A 262 -18.60 9.77 1.78
N ILE A 263 -17.50 9.07 2.06
CA ILE A 263 -17.42 8.04 3.11
C ILE A 263 -17.72 8.64 4.49
N ARG A 264 -17.23 9.86 4.75
CA ARG A 264 -17.48 10.60 5.99
C ARG A 264 -18.91 11.17 6.10
N GLY A 265 -19.74 11.04 5.06
CA GLY A 265 -21.09 11.61 5.04
C GLY A 265 -21.13 13.13 4.89
N GLU A 266 -20.07 13.71 4.32
CA GLU A 266 -19.87 15.16 4.13
C GLU A 266 -20.09 15.57 2.66
N GLN A 267 -21.07 14.97 1.99
CA GLN A 267 -21.31 15.20 0.56
C GLN A 267 -21.66 16.66 0.23
N GLU A 268 -22.15 17.42 1.20
CA GLU A 268 -22.40 18.86 1.11
C GLU A 268 -21.10 19.69 0.94
N LYS A 269 -19.95 19.17 1.39
CA LYS A 269 -18.64 19.83 1.28
C LYS A 269 -17.93 19.54 -0.05
N LEU A 270 -18.56 18.79 -0.95
CA LEU A 270 -18.00 18.51 -2.26
C LEU A 270 -17.95 19.78 -3.13
N THR A 271 -16.78 20.08 -3.68
CA THR A 271 -16.61 21.16 -4.66
C THR A 271 -17.27 20.79 -5.99
N SER A 272 -17.50 21.77 -6.86
CA SER A 272 -18.03 21.50 -8.20
C SER A 272 -17.13 20.56 -9.01
N GLU A 273 -15.81 20.69 -8.88
CA GLU A 273 -14.84 19.84 -9.56
C GLU A 273 -14.87 18.41 -9.01
N GLU A 274 -14.90 18.26 -7.69
CA GLU A 274 -15.04 16.96 -7.01
C GLU A 274 -16.32 16.23 -7.44
N LYS A 275 -17.46 16.95 -7.49
CA LYS A 275 -18.75 16.40 -7.97
C LYS A 275 -18.66 15.85 -9.39
N VAL A 276 -17.95 16.54 -10.29
CA VAL A 276 -17.74 16.06 -11.66
C VAL A 276 -16.94 14.75 -11.65
N ARG A 277 -15.87 14.68 -10.86
CA ARG A 277 -14.98 13.50 -10.76
C ARG A 277 -15.68 12.24 -10.23
N VAL A 278 -16.63 12.41 -9.32
CA VAL A 278 -17.37 11.28 -8.72
C VAL A 278 -18.74 11.03 -9.35
N SER A 279 -19.17 11.85 -10.30
CA SER A 279 -20.53 11.83 -10.84
C SER A 279 -20.96 10.47 -11.41
N SER A 280 -20.04 9.72 -12.01
CA SER A 280 -20.28 8.38 -12.53
C SER A 280 -20.49 7.35 -11.41
N PHE A 281 -19.95 7.59 -10.21
CA PHE A 281 -20.04 6.70 -9.05
C PHE A 281 -21.19 7.07 -8.10
N LEU A 282 -21.91 8.17 -8.32
CA LEU A 282 -23.08 8.49 -7.51
C LEU A 282 -24.29 7.71 -8.02
N ALA A 283 -24.96 6.98 -7.12
CA ALA A 283 -26.22 6.32 -7.43
C ALA A 283 -27.21 7.35 -8.01
N ARG A 284 -27.74 7.13 -9.21
CA ARG A 284 -29.01 7.76 -9.57
C ARG A 284 -30.06 7.09 -8.69
N ALA A 285 -30.82 7.88 -7.93
CA ALA A 285 -32.01 7.37 -7.26
C ALA A 285 -32.89 6.69 -8.32
N SER A 286 -33.07 5.38 -8.21
CA SER A 286 -34.03 4.63 -9.02
C SER A 286 -35.44 5.12 -8.68
N PRO A 287 -36.30 5.42 -9.67
CA PRO A 287 -37.69 5.84 -9.40
C PRO A 287 -38.57 4.77 -8.73
N ASP A 288 -38.11 3.52 -8.60
CA ASP A 288 -38.96 2.36 -8.29
C ASP A 288 -38.67 1.67 -6.94
N GLU A 289 -37.79 2.20 -6.09
CA GLU A 289 -37.72 1.75 -4.69
C GLU A 289 -38.62 2.64 -3.82
N ALA A 290 -39.89 2.26 -3.71
CA ALA A 290 -40.79 2.83 -2.71
C ALA A 290 -40.17 2.62 -1.32
N MET A 291 -39.74 3.73 -0.71
CA MET A 291 -39.21 3.75 0.64
C MET A 291 -40.25 3.27 1.66
N PRO A 292 -39.91 2.35 2.59
CA PRO A 292 -40.60 2.29 3.87
C PRO A 292 -40.25 3.55 4.70
N PRO A 293 -41.19 4.07 5.51
CA PRO A 293 -40.97 5.30 6.24
C PRO A 293 -39.99 5.08 7.40
N ASP A 294 -39.18 6.10 7.63
CA ASP A 294 -38.29 6.35 8.76
C ASP A 294 -37.16 5.34 9.03
N ASN A 295 -36.00 5.65 8.45
CA ASN A 295 -34.78 5.63 9.24
C ASN A 295 -33.89 6.81 8.82
N GLU A 296 -33.68 7.75 9.74
CA GLU A 296 -32.85 8.93 9.52
C GLU A 296 -31.40 8.51 9.18
N GLY A 297 -30.86 9.06 8.10
CA GLY A 297 -29.42 9.27 7.93
C GLY A 297 -28.57 8.09 7.43
N LYS A 298 -28.68 7.75 6.13
CA LYS A 298 -27.54 7.43 5.25
C LYS A 298 -28.00 7.24 3.81
N ARG A 299 -27.73 8.22 2.93
CA ARG A 299 -27.78 7.98 1.48
C ARG A 299 -26.55 7.14 1.11
N SER A 300 -26.77 5.85 0.83
CA SER A 300 -25.71 4.92 0.41
C SER A 300 -25.07 5.41 -0.89
N SER A 301 -23.78 5.70 -0.87
CA SER A 301 -23.02 6.06 -2.06
C SER A 301 -22.31 4.82 -2.59
N HIS A 302 -22.19 4.67 -3.92
CA HIS A 302 -21.30 3.67 -4.51
C HIS A 302 -19.84 4.17 -4.45
N LEU A 303 -19.41 4.74 -3.33
CA LEU A 303 -18.02 5.15 -3.10
C LEU A 303 -17.48 4.68 -1.75
N ASP A 304 -18.30 3.95 -0.99
CA ASP A 304 -17.91 3.20 0.22
C ASP A 304 -16.94 2.03 -0.11
N PHE A 305 -16.29 2.04 -1.28
CA PHE A 305 -15.82 0.85 -1.99
C PHE A 305 -14.38 0.40 -1.75
N VAL A 306 -13.56 1.08 -0.94
CA VAL A 306 -12.11 1.06 -1.26
C VAL A 306 -11.15 0.78 -0.08
N ILE A 307 -10.90 -0.52 0.21
CA ILE A 307 -9.60 -1.27 0.22
C ILE A 307 -8.58 -1.29 1.38
N ALA A 308 -8.11 -2.54 1.66
CA ALA A 308 -6.68 -2.93 1.78
C ALA A 308 -6.45 -4.44 1.51
N ASN A 309 -5.45 -4.82 0.68
CA ASN A 309 -4.16 -5.41 1.13
C ASN A 309 -3.09 -5.64 0.02
N ASP A 310 -1.89 -5.95 0.51
CA ASP A 310 -0.49 -5.89 0.04
C ASP A 310 0.02 -6.91 -1.02
N SER A 311 1.08 -6.51 -1.74
CA SER A 311 1.99 -7.36 -2.54
C SER A 311 3.26 -7.69 -1.77
N THR A 312 3.56 -8.98 -1.58
CA THR A 312 4.69 -9.52 -0.79
C THR A 312 6.08 -9.10 -1.21
#